data_AF-A0A6M4WEQ6-F1
#
_entry.id   AF-A0A6M4WEQ6-F1
#
_cell.length_a   1.000
_cell.length_b   1.000
_cell.length_c   1.000
_cell.angle_alpha   90.00
_cell.angle_beta   90.00
_cell.angle_gamma   90.00
#
_symmetry.space_group_name_H-M   'P 1'
#
loop_
_entity.id
_entity.type
_entity.pdbx_description
1 polymer ?
#
loop_
_entity_poly.entity_id
_entity_poly.type
_entity_poly.pdbx_seq_one_letter_code
_entity_poly.pdbx_strand_id
1 'polypeptide(L)'
;MSEHTIEDLVADSVRVLDGHAEAGDPRVRNWFAALYEFQDGYDCSFTNFRVMDVLLRRGHTYRMPVSRHPDYAERSAYFDALTEFTALRSFDEDAPDFDGYTSWLEDGYVEPPFLYCDAGTALWRRLAAAGQLDGPDTALPRPARLIEVVREVAVAAEKERDPELIGTWYGFGCGALLGGPAGCPFDVAELADMPAVQDLRAVVRRTDALAVARRSPYAVPVEFADDGDLETWWWDL
;
A
#
# COMPACT_ATOMS: atom_id res chain seq x y z
N MET A 1 8.77 0.65 17.61
CA MET A 1 10.02 1.03 16.89
C MET A 1 9.64 0.88 15.43
N SER A 2 9.80 1.91 14.60
CA SER A 2 9.31 1.89 13.22
C SER A 2 9.83 0.66 12.47
N GLU A 3 8.94 -0.04 11.76
CA GLU A 3 9.25 -1.16 10.87
C GLU A 3 9.84 -0.62 9.55
N HIS A 4 11.03 -0.04 9.61
CA HIS A 4 11.70 0.60 8.47
C HIS A 4 11.82 -0.31 7.23
N THR A 5 11.95 -1.62 7.42
CA THR A 5 11.97 -2.60 6.33
C THR A 5 10.69 -2.57 5.50
N ILE A 6 9.53 -2.43 6.14
CA ILE A 6 8.22 -2.39 5.47
C ILE A 6 8.03 -1.04 4.77
N GLU A 7 8.47 0.05 5.41
CA GLU A 7 8.47 1.38 4.82
C GLU A 7 9.28 1.43 3.51
N ASP A 8 10.46 0.83 3.50
CA ASP A 8 11.32 0.74 2.32
C ASP A 8 10.73 -0.21 1.28
N LEU A 9 10.20 -1.37 1.70
CA LEU A 9 9.50 -2.32 0.83
C LEU A 9 8.38 -1.66 0.04
N VAL A 10 7.53 -0.88 0.70
CA VAL A 10 6.40 -0.18 0.06
C VAL A 10 6.90 0.95 -0.85
N ALA A 11 7.86 1.75 -0.39
CA ALA A 11 8.43 2.83 -1.21
C ALA A 11 9.10 2.30 -2.49
N ASP A 12 9.87 1.21 -2.40
CA ASP A 12 10.53 0.59 -3.55
C ASP A 12 9.52 -0.08 -4.48
N SER A 13 8.48 -0.71 -3.93
CA SER A 13 7.35 -1.24 -4.71
C SER A 13 6.67 -0.15 -5.54
N VAL A 14 6.43 1.03 -4.96
CA VAL A 14 5.88 2.18 -5.68
C VAL A 14 6.79 2.61 -6.84
N ARG A 15 8.10 2.67 -6.62
CA ARG A 15 9.08 3.06 -7.65
C ARG A 15 9.12 2.08 -8.81
N VAL A 16 9.21 0.78 -8.54
CA VAL A 16 9.30 -0.24 -9.62
C VAL A 16 8.01 -0.31 -10.43
N LEU A 17 6.85 -0.20 -9.77
CA LEU A 17 5.55 -0.16 -10.46
C LEU A 17 5.42 1.09 -11.34
N ASP A 18 5.85 2.25 -10.85
CA ASP A 18 5.84 3.48 -11.66
C ASP A 18 6.78 3.39 -12.87
N GLY A 19 7.97 2.81 -12.70
CA GLY A 19 8.94 2.65 -13.79
C GLY A 19 8.48 1.70 -14.89
N HIS A 20 7.57 0.77 -14.57
CA HIS A 20 7.19 -0.33 -15.47
C HIS A 20 5.75 -0.28 -15.99
N ALA A 21 4.87 0.47 -15.34
CA ALA A 21 3.50 0.64 -15.78
C ALA A 21 3.38 1.70 -16.89
N GLU A 22 2.53 1.44 -17.87
CA GLU A 22 2.22 2.41 -18.94
C GLU A 22 1.71 3.73 -18.36
N ALA A 23 2.00 4.83 -19.05
CA ALA A 23 1.53 6.15 -18.65
C ALA A 23 -0.01 6.17 -18.62
N GLY A 24 -0.58 6.57 -17.49
CA GLY A 24 -2.03 6.63 -17.31
C GLY A 24 -2.73 5.30 -17.03
N ASP A 25 -1.99 4.21 -16.76
CA ASP A 25 -2.59 2.95 -16.32
C ASP A 25 -3.39 3.16 -15.01
N PRO A 26 -4.74 3.02 -15.03
CA PRO A 26 -5.58 3.31 -13.88
C PRO A 26 -5.41 2.30 -12.74
N ARG A 27 -4.76 1.15 -12.98
CA ARG A 27 -4.54 0.12 -11.96
C ARG A 27 -3.47 0.53 -10.95
N VAL A 28 -2.47 1.31 -11.38
CA VAL A 28 -1.33 1.72 -10.54
C VAL A 28 -1.79 2.45 -9.28
N ARG A 29 -2.79 3.32 -9.40
CA ARG A 29 -3.39 4.01 -8.26
C ARG A 29 -3.97 3.05 -7.21
N ASN A 30 -4.61 1.99 -7.67
CA ASN A 30 -5.19 0.96 -6.82
C ASN A 30 -4.12 0.08 -6.18
N TRP A 31 -3.05 -0.21 -6.91
CA TRP A 31 -1.88 -0.93 -6.39
C TRP A 31 -1.21 -0.14 -5.27
N PHE A 32 -1.02 1.16 -5.44
CA PHE A 32 -0.47 2.02 -4.38
C PHE A 32 -1.37 2.03 -3.14
N ALA A 33 -2.69 2.09 -3.32
CA ALA A 33 -3.62 2.00 -2.20
C ALA A 33 -3.47 0.68 -1.42
N ALA A 34 -3.37 -0.46 -2.11
CA ALA A 34 -3.17 -1.75 -1.47
C ALA A 34 -1.81 -1.88 -0.77
N LEU A 35 -0.75 -1.23 -1.30
CA LEU A 35 0.57 -1.20 -0.66
C LEU A 35 0.57 -0.39 0.64
N TYR A 36 -0.12 0.76 0.66
CA TYR A 36 -0.24 1.56 1.87
C TYR A 36 -1.21 0.93 2.88
N GLU A 37 -2.29 0.29 2.44
CA GLU A 37 -3.15 -0.51 3.32
C GLU A 37 -2.37 -1.65 3.98
N PHE A 38 -1.46 -2.30 3.25
CA PHE A 38 -0.53 -3.27 3.83
C PHE A 38 0.40 -2.62 4.86
N GLN A 39 0.99 -1.45 4.55
CA GLN A 39 1.86 -0.72 5.47
C GLN A 39 1.15 -0.34 6.78
N ASP A 40 -0.11 0.08 6.70
CA ASP A 40 -0.94 0.49 7.85
C ASP A 40 -1.21 -0.67 8.83
N GLY A 41 -0.98 -1.92 8.41
CA GLY A 41 -1.03 -3.09 9.29
C GLY A 41 0.17 -3.23 10.25
N TYR A 42 1.16 -2.34 10.17
CA TYR A 42 2.41 -2.41 10.92
C TYR A 42 2.74 -1.06 11.61
N ASP A 43 3.67 -1.08 12.59
CA ASP A 43 4.19 0.12 13.26
C ASP A 43 5.11 0.89 12.31
N CYS A 44 4.55 1.57 11.31
CA CYS A 44 5.26 2.35 10.31
C CYS A 44 5.02 3.85 10.49
N SER A 45 6.03 4.65 10.13
CA SER A 45 5.90 6.09 9.99
C SER A 45 5.14 6.45 8.71
N PHE A 46 4.72 7.71 8.58
CA PHE A 46 4.15 8.22 7.33
C PHE A 46 5.24 8.34 6.24
N THR A 47 5.13 7.55 5.18
CA THR A 47 6.20 7.37 4.17
C THR A 47 5.89 7.98 2.81
N ASN A 48 4.68 8.51 2.58
CA ASN A 48 4.26 9.03 1.26
C ASN A 48 5.26 10.06 0.71
N PHE A 49 5.88 10.87 1.57
CA PHE A 49 6.88 11.86 1.15
C PHE A 49 8.15 11.28 0.53
N ARG A 50 8.48 10.00 0.76
CA ARG A 50 9.62 9.31 0.11
C ARG A 50 9.43 9.10 -1.40
N VAL A 51 8.18 9.12 -1.86
CA VAL A 51 7.77 8.85 -3.26
C VAL A 51 6.65 9.79 -3.74
N MET A 52 6.51 10.96 -3.11
CA MET A 52 5.39 11.88 -3.34
C MET A 52 5.24 12.29 -4.80
N ASP A 53 6.34 12.49 -5.52
CA ASP A 53 6.30 12.85 -6.94
C ASP A 53 5.62 11.76 -7.80
N VAL A 54 5.84 10.49 -7.44
CA VAL A 54 5.21 9.32 -8.08
C VAL A 54 3.73 9.29 -7.74
N LEU A 55 3.38 9.46 -6.46
CA LEU A 55 1.99 9.42 -6.00
C LEU A 55 1.13 10.52 -6.64
N LEU A 56 1.68 11.73 -6.76
CA LEU A 56 1.04 12.86 -7.44
C LEU A 56 0.90 12.59 -8.94
N ARG A 57 1.96 12.10 -9.59
CA ARG A 57 1.99 11.83 -11.04
C ARG A 57 1.00 10.72 -11.44
N ARG A 58 0.81 9.71 -10.59
CA ARG A 58 -0.09 8.57 -10.81
C ARG A 58 -1.50 8.78 -10.27
N GLY A 59 -1.80 9.96 -9.74
CA GLY A 59 -3.14 10.32 -9.25
C GLY A 59 -3.57 9.53 -8.01
N HIS A 60 -2.61 9.00 -7.24
CA HIS A 60 -2.90 8.39 -5.94
C HIS A 60 -3.06 9.47 -4.87
N THR A 61 -2.14 10.41 -4.79
CA THR A 61 -2.23 11.57 -3.90
C THR A 61 -2.55 12.81 -4.72
N TYR A 62 -3.33 13.72 -4.15
CA TYR A 62 -3.64 15.03 -4.73
C TYR A 62 -3.03 16.12 -3.88
N ARG A 63 -2.52 17.16 -4.53
CA ARG A 63 -1.94 18.34 -3.86
C ARG A 63 -2.60 19.61 -4.37
N MET A 64 -3.02 20.47 -3.45
CA MET A 64 -3.60 21.77 -3.76
C MET A 64 -3.23 22.82 -2.70
N PRO A 65 -3.38 24.11 -2.99
CA PRO A 65 -3.28 25.14 -1.94
C PRO A 65 -4.26 24.85 -0.80
N VAL A 66 -3.87 25.08 0.45
CA VAL A 66 -4.76 24.85 1.60
C VAL A 66 -6.07 25.63 1.52
N SER A 67 -6.07 26.78 0.84
CA SER A 67 -7.25 27.60 0.57
C SER A 67 -8.33 26.92 -0.28
N ARG A 68 -8.02 25.78 -0.90
CA ARG A 68 -8.98 24.95 -1.63
C ARG A 68 -9.71 23.94 -0.76
N HIS A 69 -9.32 23.78 0.51
CA HIS A 69 -10.06 22.93 1.44
C HIS A 69 -11.54 23.36 1.47
N PRO A 70 -12.52 22.44 1.39
CA PRO A 70 -13.94 22.81 1.37
C PRO A 70 -14.37 23.66 2.58
N ASP A 71 -13.76 23.43 3.74
CA ASP A 71 -14.05 24.16 4.98
C ASP A 71 -13.18 25.42 5.18
N TYR A 72 -12.32 25.78 4.23
CA TYR A 72 -11.38 26.90 4.41
C TYR A 72 -12.09 28.23 4.62
N ALA A 73 -13.21 28.48 3.92
CA ALA A 73 -13.96 29.73 4.06
C ALA A 73 -14.48 29.97 5.48
N GLU A 74 -14.83 28.89 6.19
CA GLU A 74 -15.37 28.94 7.56
C GLU A 74 -14.27 28.81 8.62
N ARG A 75 -13.12 28.20 8.27
CA ARG A 75 -12.03 27.86 9.19
C ARG A 75 -10.67 28.44 8.79
N SER A 76 -10.63 29.55 8.05
CA SER A 76 -9.37 30.10 7.50
C SER A 76 -8.32 30.34 8.58
N ALA A 77 -8.70 30.92 9.72
CA ALA A 77 -7.80 31.17 10.84
C ALA A 77 -7.13 29.89 11.40
N TYR A 78 -7.83 28.74 11.36
CA TYR A 78 -7.26 27.46 11.75
C TYR A 78 -6.22 26.98 10.72
N PHE A 79 -6.59 26.98 9.44
CA PHE A 79 -5.69 26.53 8.37
C PHE A 79 -4.47 27.43 8.20
N ASP A 80 -4.64 28.75 8.32
CA ASP A 80 -3.56 29.74 8.20
C ASP A 80 -2.58 29.68 9.38
N ALA A 81 -2.99 29.09 10.51
CA ALA A 81 -2.14 28.88 11.68
C ALA A 81 -1.30 27.59 11.60
N LEU A 82 -1.54 26.70 10.62
CA LEU A 82 -0.76 25.47 10.46
C LEU A 82 0.63 25.78 9.93
N THR A 83 1.66 25.40 10.68
CA THR A 83 3.08 25.63 10.32
C THR A 83 3.89 24.35 10.11
N GLU A 84 3.30 23.20 10.37
CA GLU A 84 3.95 21.88 10.30
C GLU A 84 2.99 20.82 9.76
N PHE A 85 3.52 19.63 9.49
CA PHE A 85 2.73 18.47 9.10
C PHE A 85 1.57 18.26 10.08
N THR A 86 0.35 18.26 9.57
CA THR A 86 -0.86 18.11 10.39
C THR A 86 -1.87 17.23 9.68
N ALA A 87 -2.18 16.06 10.26
CA ALA A 87 -3.37 15.31 9.87
C ALA A 87 -4.62 16.06 10.33
N LEU A 88 -5.61 16.18 9.46
CA LEU A 88 -6.77 17.05 9.71
C LEU A 88 -7.86 16.38 10.54
N ARG A 89 -7.82 15.05 10.68
CA ARG A 89 -8.76 14.31 11.51
C ARG A 89 -8.33 14.36 12.98
N SER A 90 -9.27 14.74 13.83
CA SER A 90 -9.12 14.67 15.29
C SER A 90 -9.79 13.42 15.84
N PHE A 91 -9.19 12.81 16.86
CA PHE A 91 -9.74 11.65 17.58
C PHE A 91 -10.06 12.03 19.03
N ASP A 92 -11.13 11.44 19.56
CA ASP A 92 -11.42 11.42 20.99
C ASP A 92 -11.09 10.03 21.51
N GLU A 93 -9.94 9.89 22.15
CA GLU A 93 -9.41 8.60 22.64
C GLU A 93 -10.22 8.05 23.82
N ASP A 94 -10.99 8.91 24.50
CA ASP A 94 -11.86 8.52 25.61
C ASP A 94 -13.25 8.07 25.12
N ALA A 95 -13.53 8.18 23.82
CA ALA A 95 -14.80 7.79 23.25
C ALA A 95 -15.02 6.26 23.35
N PRO A 96 -16.22 5.79 23.73
CA PRO A 96 -16.49 4.34 23.87
C PRO A 96 -16.34 3.53 22.57
N ASP A 97 -16.37 4.19 21.42
CA ASP A 97 -16.24 3.63 20.08
C ASP A 97 -14.90 3.96 19.39
N PHE A 98 -13.90 4.42 20.16
CA PHE A 98 -12.56 4.63 19.63
C PHE A 98 -11.92 3.29 19.19
N ASP A 99 -11.80 3.11 17.88
CA ASP A 99 -11.24 1.91 17.22
C ASP A 99 -9.81 2.16 16.69
N GLY A 100 -9.04 3.01 17.38
CA GLY A 100 -7.71 3.40 16.99
C GLY A 100 -7.65 4.47 15.89
N TYR A 101 -6.49 4.59 15.24
CA TYR A 101 -6.17 5.70 14.33
C TYR A 101 -6.24 5.31 12.85
N THR A 102 -6.74 4.14 12.46
CA THR A 102 -6.73 3.66 11.06
C THR A 102 -7.30 4.67 10.06
N SER A 103 -8.23 5.52 10.49
CA SER A 103 -8.93 6.49 9.63
C SER A 103 -8.36 7.92 9.67
N TRP A 104 -7.14 8.10 10.22
CA TRP A 104 -6.55 9.41 10.54
C TRP A 104 -6.28 10.33 9.35
N LEU A 105 -6.20 9.79 8.14
CA LEU A 105 -6.01 10.55 6.90
C LEU A 105 -7.28 10.73 6.06
N GLU A 106 -8.45 10.25 6.51
CA GLU A 106 -9.70 10.39 5.75
C GLU A 106 -10.06 11.85 5.45
N ASP A 107 -9.73 12.77 6.36
CA ASP A 107 -9.95 14.21 6.19
C ASP A 107 -8.74 14.92 5.54
N GLY A 108 -7.74 14.17 5.10
CA GLY A 108 -6.50 14.68 4.51
C GLY A 108 -5.49 15.19 5.54
N TYR A 109 -4.42 15.77 5.01
CA TYR A 109 -3.33 16.30 5.80
C TYR A 109 -2.74 17.55 5.14
N VAL A 110 -2.10 18.39 5.94
CA VAL A 110 -1.45 19.62 5.49
C VAL A 110 0.04 19.50 5.75
N GLU A 111 0.83 19.74 4.71
CA GLU A 111 2.25 20.07 4.80
C GLU A 111 2.37 21.47 4.18
N PRO A 112 2.39 22.53 5.01
CA PRO A 112 2.21 23.90 4.53
C PRO A 112 3.16 24.26 3.39
N PRO A 113 2.67 24.95 2.33
CA PRO A 113 1.36 25.59 2.20
C PRO A 113 0.28 24.69 1.56
N PHE A 114 0.52 23.38 1.48
CA PHE A 114 -0.27 22.48 0.66
C PHE A 114 -1.19 21.58 1.48
N LEU A 115 -2.40 21.42 0.98
CA LEU A 115 -3.35 20.39 1.36
C LEU A 115 -3.11 19.16 0.49
N TYR A 116 -3.15 18.00 1.14
CA TYR A 116 -3.05 16.70 0.51
C TYR A 116 -4.22 15.80 0.91
N CYS A 117 -4.60 14.94 -0.02
CA CYS A 117 -5.52 13.83 0.23
C CYS A 117 -5.23 12.69 -0.74
N ASP A 118 -5.39 11.46 -0.27
CA ASP A 118 -5.26 10.27 -1.11
C ASP A 118 -6.60 9.92 -1.77
N ALA A 119 -6.51 9.30 -2.94
CA ALA A 119 -7.67 8.92 -3.73
C ALA A 119 -8.59 8.01 -2.93
N GLY A 120 -9.88 8.33 -2.89
CA GLY A 120 -10.87 7.56 -2.16
C GLY A 120 -11.07 7.95 -0.71
N THR A 121 -10.25 8.83 -0.12
CA THR A 121 -10.50 9.39 1.23
C THR A 121 -11.75 10.26 1.27
N ALA A 122 -12.32 10.50 2.46
CA ALA A 122 -13.46 11.39 2.64
C ALA A 122 -13.24 12.80 2.05
N LEU A 123 -12.07 13.42 2.29
CA LEU A 123 -11.74 14.71 1.71
C LEU A 123 -11.69 14.65 0.17
N TRP A 124 -11.06 13.63 -0.42
CA TRP A 124 -11.04 13.44 -1.88
C TRP A 124 -12.47 13.36 -2.45
N ARG A 125 -13.37 12.62 -1.81
CA ARG A 125 -14.78 12.50 -2.26
C ARG A 125 -15.50 13.86 -2.20
N ARG A 126 -15.25 14.66 -1.15
CA ARG A 126 -15.81 16.02 -1.02
C ARG A 126 -15.29 16.94 -2.11
N LEU A 127 -14.01 16.87 -2.43
CA LEU A 127 -13.38 17.66 -3.50
C LEU A 127 -13.94 17.29 -4.88
N ALA A 128 -14.10 15.99 -5.15
CA ALA A 128 -14.75 15.51 -6.37
C ALA A 128 -16.21 16.00 -6.47
N ALA A 129 -16.99 15.90 -5.39
CA ALA A 129 -18.38 16.38 -5.36
C ALA A 129 -18.50 17.90 -5.55
N ALA A 130 -17.49 18.66 -5.12
CA ALA A 130 -17.39 20.10 -5.30
C ALA A 130 -16.87 20.52 -6.70
N GLY A 131 -16.58 19.56 -7.59
CA GLY A 131 -16.04 19.84 -8.92
C GLY A 131 -14.60 20.38 -8.90
N GLN A 132 -13.83 20.04 -7.86
CA GLN A 132 -12.41 20.39 -7.78
C GLN A 132 -11.48 19.31 -8.36
N LEU A 133 -12.02 18.12 -8.62
CA LEU A 133 -11.37 17.00 -9.29
C LEU A 133 -12.18 16.64 -10.53
N ASP A 134 -11.52 16.27 -11.62
CA ASP A 134 -12.14 16.13 -12.93
C ASP A 134 -11.80 14.79 -13.60
N GLY A 135 -12.71 14.31 -14.47
CA GLY A 135 -12.47 13.15 -15.32
C GLY A 135 -12.07 11.89 -14.54
N PRO A 136 -10.98 11.18 -14.92
CA PRO A 136 -10.58 9.92 -14.27
C PRO A 136 -10.19 10.10 -12.79
N ASP A 137 -9.90 11.32 -12.36
CA ASP A 137 -9.59 11.66 -10.96
C ASP A 137 -10.82 11.67 -10.05
N THR A 138 -12.03 11.47 -10.61
CA THR A 138 -13.27 11.30 -9.83
C THR A 138 -13.73 9.85 -9.74
N ALA A 139 -13.11 8.95 -10.51
CA ALA A 139 -13.43 7.54 -10.47
C ALA A 139 -12.94 6.94 -9.15
N LEU A 140 -13.86 6.32 -8.40
CA LEU A 140 -13.51 5.63 -7.15
C LEU A 140 -12.40 4.60 -7.38
N PRO A 141 -11.36 4.56 -6.51
CA PRO A 141 -10.40 3.48 -6.51
C PRO A 141 -11.09 2.13 -6.40
N ARG A 142 -10.57 1.13 -7.12
CA ARG A 142 -11.05 -0.24 -7.02
C ARG A 142 -10.07 -1.02 -6.15
N PRO A 143 -10.52 -1.73 -5.11
CA PRO A 143 -9.62 -2.54 -4.30
C PRO A 143 -8.86 -3.54 -5.17
N ALA A 144 -7.55 -3.62 -4.96
CA ALA A 144 -6.67 -4.62 -5.57
C ALA A 144 -6.27 -5.63 -4.51
N ARG A 145 -6.25 -6.92 -4.85
CA ARG A 145 -5.78 -7.95 -3.90
C ARG A 145 -4.27 -7.84 -3.75
N LEU A 146 -3.75 -7.89 -2.53
CA LEU A 146 -2.32 -7.72 -2.29
C LEU A 146 -1.47 -8.71 -3.10
N ILE A 147 -1.87 -9.99 -3.19
CA ILE A 147 -1.17 -10.98 -4.04
C ILE A 147 -1.08 -10.57 -5.52
N GLU A 148 -2.10 -9.93 -6.08
CA GLU A 148 -2.07 -9.44 -7.47
C GLU A 148 -1.11 -8.28 -7.61
N VAL A 149 -1.07 -7.37 -6.62
CA VAL A 149 -0.13 -6.25 -6.58
C VAL A 149 1.31 -6.74 -6.46
N VAL A 150 1.56 -7.68 -5.54
CA VAL A 150 2.89 -8.27 -5.33
C VAL A 150 3.36 -9.03 -6.55
N ARG A 151 2.45 -9.68 -7.29
CA ARG A 151 2.78 -10.28 -8.60
C ARG A 151 3.28 -9.23 -9.60
N GLU A 152 2.61 -8.08 -9.69
CA GLU A 152 3.07 -6.99 -10.57
C GLU A 152 4.39 -6.37 -10.11
N VAL A 153 4.58 -6.20 -8.81
CA VAL A 153 5.86 -5.74 -8.21
C VAL A 153 6.97 -6.72 -8.57
N ALA A 154 6.76 -8.03 -8.39
CA ALA A 154 7.76 -9.04 -8.67
C ALA A 154 8.15 -9.09 -10.15
N VAL A 155 7.17 -8.96 -11.06
CA VAL A 155 7.41 -8.88 -12.51
C VAL A 155 8.18 -7.62 -12.90
N ALA A 156 7.91 -6.48 -12.25
CA ALA A 156 8.67 -5.24 -12.46
C ALA A 156 10.09 -5.37 -11.91
N ALA A 157 10.25 -5.84 -10.68
CA ALA A 157 11.53 -6.05 -10.01
C ALA A 157 12.42 -7.07 -10.74
N GLU A 158 11.84 -8.09 -11.38
CA GLU A 158 12.59 -9.04 -12.23
C GLU A 158 13.30 -8.31 -13.38
N LYS A 159 12.65 -7.31 -13.99
CA LYS A 159 13.24 -6.51 -15.08
C LYS A 159 14.35 -5.59 -14.57
N GLU A 160 14.24 -5.12 -13.33
CA GLU A 160 15.28 -4.34 -12.65
C GLU A 160 16.41 -5.22 -12.08
N ARG A 161 16.25 -6.54 -12.11
CA ARG A 161 17.16 -7.53 -11.50
C ARG A 161 17.30 -7.31 -9.99
N ASP A 162 16.17 -7.07 -9.33
CA ASP A 162 16.09 -6.89 -7.89
C ASP A 162 15.49 -8.14 -7.21
N PRO A 163 16.32 -9.18 -6.94
CA PRO A 163 15.86 -10.35 -6.19
C PRO A 163 15.58 -10.03 -4.71
N GLU A 164 16.08 -8.90 -4.19
CA GLU A 164 15.88 -8.52 -2.79
C GLU A 164 14.43 -8.11 -2.56
N LEU A 165 13.89 -7.25 -3.41
CA LEU A 165 12.49 -6.84 -3.39
C LEU A 165 11.54 -8.03 -3.60
N ILE A 166 11.85 -8.89 -4.58
CA ILE A 166 11.05 -10.10 -4.87
C ILE A 166 11.05 -11.04 -3.65
N GLY A 167 12.24 -11.32 -3.09
CA GLY A 167 12.39 -12.23 -1.98
C GLY A 167 11.76 -11.70 -0.70
N THR A 168 11.87 -10.40 -0.43
CA THR A 168 11.25 -9.77 0.74
C THR A 168 9.74 -9.91 0.71
N TRP A 169 9.09 -9.59 -0.43
CA TRP A 169 7.65 -9.81 -0.60
C TRP A 169 7.25 -11.28 -0.47
N TYR A 170 8.00 -12.19 -1.10
CA TYR A 170 7.71 -13.62 -1.00
C TYR A 170 7.83 -14.15 0.43
N GLY A 171 8.75 -13.55 1.20
CA GLY A 171 9.03 -13.92 2.58
C GLY A 171 7.87 -13.68 3.55
N PHE A 172 6.94 -12.77 3.23
CA PHE A 172 5.72 -12.56 4.01
C PHE A 172 4.76 -13.76 3.98
N GLY A 173 4.93 -14.68 3.03
CA GLY A 173 4.17 -15.92 2.99
C GLY A 173 2.73 -15.76 2.51
N CYS A 174 2.03 -16.89 2.37
CA CYS A 174 0.67 -16.90 1.88
C CYS A 174 -0.33 -16.26 2.86
N GLY A 175 -0.09 -16.38 4.17
CA GLY A 175 -0.93 -15.79 5.21
C GLY A 175 -1.06 -14.28 5.09
N ALA A 176 0.05 -13.55 4.86
CA ALA A 176 0.02 -12.11 4.69
C ALA A 176 -0.48 -11.68 3.31
N LEU A 177 -0.12 -12.40 2.24
CA LEU A 177 -0.42 -11.99 0.86
C LEU A 177 -1.86 -12.30 0.42
N LEU A 178 -2.46 -13.36 0.99
CA LEU A 178 -3.77 -13.88 0.60
C LEU A 178 -4.77 -13.92 1.77
N GLY A 179 -4.30 -13.79 3.00
CA GLY A 179 -5.13 -13.89 4.19
C GLY A 179 -5.87 -12.61 4.55
N GLY A 180 -6.75 -12.76 5.53
CA GLY A 180 -7.39 -11.67 6.25
C GLY A 180 -7.22 -11.85 7.77
N PRO A 181 -8.05 -11.20 8.60
CA PRO A 181 -7.96 -11.31 10.06
C PRO A 181 -8.03 -12.74 10.62
N ALA A 182 -8.53 -13.70 9.84
CA ALA A 182 -8.66 -15.12 10.19
C ALA A 182 -7.58 -16.02 9.58
N GLY A 183 -6.55 -15.46 8.93
CA GLY A 183 -5.51 -16.21 8.21
C GLY A 183 -5.82 -16.44 6.73
N CYS A 184 -5.01 -17.27 6.06
CA CYS A 184 -5.22 -17.66 4.66
C CYS A 184 -6.45 -18.59 4.56
N PRO A 185 -7.49 -18.21 3.81
CA PRO A 185 -8.72 -19.01 3.74
C PRO A 185 -8.66 -20.13 2.69
N PHE A 186 -7.51 -20.29 2.00
CA PHE A 186 -7.36 -21.18 0.85
C PHE A 186 -6.50 -22.39 1.17
N ASP A 187 -6.82 -23.52 0.57
CA ASP A 187 -5.95 -24.70 0.59
C ASP A 187 -4.87 -24.66 -0.52
N VAL A 188 -3.96 -25.65 -0.50
CA VAL A 188 -2.87 -25.77 -1.47
C VAL A 188 -3.39 -25.89 -2.91
N ALA A 189 -4.47 -26.62 -3.14
CA ALA A 189 -5.02 -26.83 -4.48
C ALA A 189 -5.59 -25.51 -5.03
N GLU A 190 -6.33 -24.79 -4.19
CA GLU A 190 -6.86 -23.46 -4.52
C GLU A 190 -5.74 -22.48 -4.83
N LEU A 191 -4.70 -22.39 -3.99
CA LEU A 191 -3.56 -21.50 -4.25
C LEU A 191 -2.77 -21.89 -5.50
N ALA A 192 -2.60 -23.20 -5.74
CA ALA A 192 -1.88 -23.70 -6.90
C ALA A 192 -2.58 -23.32 -8.22
N ASP A 193 -3.90 -23.17 -8.21
CA ASP A 193 -4.70 -22.76 -9.37
C ASP A 193 -4.80 -21.23 -9.54
N MET A 194 -4.32 -20.43 -8.59
CA MET A 194 -4.35 -18.96 -8.69
C MET A 194 -3.26 -18.43 -9.63
N PRO A 195 -3.60 -17.71 -10.71
CA PRO A 195 -2.61 -17.19 -11.66
C PRO A 195 -1.57 -16.27 -11.01
N ALA A 196 -1.99 -15.41 -10.08
CA ALA A 196 -1.07 -14.50 -9.39
C ALA A 196 -0.02 -15.26 -8.55
N VAL A 197 -0.42 -16.36 -7.90
CA VAL A 197 0.48 -17.22 -7.12
C VAL A 197 1.42 -18.00 -8.03
N GLN A 198 0.90 -18.58 -9.12
CA GLN A 198 1.72 -19.28 -10.11
C GLN A 198 2.80 -18.36 -10.70
N ASP A 199 2.41 -17.15 -11.10
CA ASP A 199 3.31 -16.16 -11.67
C ASP A 199 4.38 -15.71 -10.67
N LEU A 200 3.98 -15.39 -9.42
CA LEU A 200 4.91 -14.99 -8.37
C LEU A 200 5.93 -16.11 -8.09
N ARG A 201 5.46 -17.36 -7.89
CA ARG A 201 6.32 -18.53 -7.67
C ARG A 201 7.26 -18.76 -8.86
N ALA A 202 6.80 -18.54 -10.09
CA ALA A 202 7.63 -18.65 -11.29
C ALA A 202 8.71 -17.56 -11.34
N VAL A 203 8.40 -16.31 -10.98
CA VAL A 203 9.38 -15.22 -10.87
C VAL A 203 10.45 -15.59 -9.83
N VAL A 204 10.05 -16.00 -8.63
CA VAL A 204 10.98 -16.35 -7.54
C VAL A 204 11.96 -17.45 -7.96
N ARG A 205 11.49 -18.48 -8.69
CA ARG A 205 12.37 -19.52 -9.25
C ARG A 205 13.37 -18.98 -10.26
N ARG A 206 12.93 -18.11 -11.17
CA ARG A 206 13.79 -17.56 -12.24
C ARG A 206 14.86 -16.61 -11.70
N THR A 207 14.55 -15.91 -10.62
CA THR A 207 15.44 -14.90 -10.01
C THR A 207 16.24 -15.40 -8.82
N ASP A 208 16.06 -16.68 -8.43
CA ASP A 208 16.67 -17.27 -7.23
C ASP A 208 16.36 -16.49 -5.94
N ALA A 209 15.22 -15.79 -5.91
CA ALA A 209 14.82 -14.93 -4.80
C ALA A 209 14.39 -15.71 -3.54
N LEU A 210 14.25 -17.05 -3.62
CA LEU A 210 13.90 -17.89 -2.48
C LEU A 210 14.96 -17.84 -1.37
N ALA A 211 16.25 -17.75 -1.76
CA ALA A 211 17.34 -17.62 -0.79
C ALA A 211 17.28 -16.31 0.00
N VAL A 212 16.82 -15.23 -0.63
CA VAL A 212 16.52 -13.96 0.05
C VAL A 212 15.33 -14.13 0.97
N ALA A 213 14.22 -14.66 0.45
CA ALA A 213 12.98 -14.83 1.20
C ALA A 213 13.18 -15.61 2.50
N ARG A 214 13.98 -16.69 2.48
CA ARG A 214 14.30 -17.50 3.67
C ARG A 214 15.12 -16.77 4.74
N ARG A 215 15.78 -15.66 4.39
CA ARG A 215 16.52 -14.81 5.34
C ARG A 215 15.68 -13.64 5.85
N SER A 216 14.47 -13.45 5.31
CA SER A 216 13.57 -12.39 5.74
C SER A 216 13.20 -12.57 7.22
N PRO A 217 13.16 -11.49 8.02
CA PRO A 217 12.65 -11.56 9.39
C PRO A 217 11.15 -11.92 9.44
N TYR A 218 10.45 -11.81 8.31
CA TYR A 218 9.02 -12.15 8.17
C TYR A 218 8.80 -13.59 7.68
N ALA A 219 9.87 -14.34 7.38
CA ALA A 219 9.75 -15.72 6.93
C ALA A 219 9.12 -16.60 8.02
N VAL A 220 8.09 -17.36 7.63
CA VAL A 220 7.48 -18.35 8.51
C VAL A 220 8.41 -19.57 8.63
N PRO A 221 8.80 -19.99 9.85
CA PRO A 221 9.61 -21.19 10.03
C PRO A 221 8.84 -22.45 9.60
N VAL A 222 9.29 -23.12 8.56
CA VAL A 222 8.70 -24.39 8.06
C VAL A 222 9.24 -25.64 8.76
N GLU A 223 10.22 -25.50 9.65
CA GLU A 223 10.89 -26.62 10.33
C GLU A 223 9.97 -27.47 11.22
N PHE A 224 8.77 -26.97 11.51
CA PHE A 224 7.77 -27.63 12.35
C PHE A 224 6.44 -27.89 11.63
N ALA A 225 6.35 -27.58 10.34
CA ALA A 225 5.14 -27.77 9.55
C ALA A 225 5.06 -29.22 9.05
N ASP A 226 3.85 -29.79 9.03
CA ASP A 226 3.63 -31.14 8.51
C ASP A 226 3.86 -31.19 6.99
N ASP A 227 4.27 -32.36 6.48
CA ASP A 227 4.36 -32.61 5.05
C ASP A 227 2.98 -32.45 4.41
N GLY A 228 2.83 -31.46 3.52
CA GLY A 228 1.55 -31.10 2.88
C GLY A 228 0.82 -29.91 3.52
N ASP A 229 1.40 -29.29 4.55
CA ASP A 229 0.92 -28.01 5.06
C ASP A 229 1.13 -26.88 4.04
N LEU A 230 0.24 -25.89 4.08
CA LEU A 230 0.19 -24.76 3.18
C LEU A 230 1.51 -23.97 3.17
N GLU A 231 2.09 -23.78 4.36
CA GLU A 231 3.38 -23.12 4.52
C GLU A 231 4.50 -23.93 3.86
N THR A 232 4.59 -25.24 4.13
CA THR A 232 5.57 -26.12 3.49
C THR A 232 5.50 -26.04 1.96
N TRP A 233 4.28 -26.08 1.39
CA TRP A 233 4.08 -25.93 -0.06
C TRP A 233 4.50 -24.55 -0.59
N TRP A 234 4.23 -23.48 0.17
CA TRP A 234 4.67 -22.14 -0.22
C TRP A 234 6.19 -22.08 -0.34
N TRP A 235 6.93 -22.71 0.56
CA TRP A 235 8.39 -22.62 0.58
C TRP A 235 9.12 -23.66 -0.31
N ASP A 236 8.39 -24.63 -0.86
CA ASP A 236 8.88 -25.62 -1.81
C ASP A 236 8.68 -25.13 -3.26
N LEU A 237 9.78 -24.78 -3.94
CA LEU A 237 9.78 -24.24 -5.31
C LEU A 237 10.54 -25.13 -6.29
#